data_AF-A0A9X4I3Q4-F1
#
_entry.id   AF-A0A9X4I3Q4-F1
#
_cell.length_a   1.000
_cell.length_b   1.000
_cell.length_c   1.000
_cell.angle_alpha   90.00
_cell.angle_beta   90.00
_cell.angle_gamma   90.00
#
_symmetry.space_group_name_H-M   'P 1'
#
loop_
_entity.id
_entity.type
_entity.pdbx_description
1 polymer ?
#
loop_
_entity_poly.entity_id
_entity_poly.type
_entity_poly.pdbx_seq_one_letter_code
_entity_poly.pdbx_strand_id
1 'polypeptide(L)'
;LVEALQPERNLGHNPLFQVLYNHQTELKGSQHRLPGLEMSGLEWSTNTAKFDLSLDTFEHEKGIGASLTYATDLFDASTIERMARHWLNLLEAIVRQPEQRISELPLLGEDEQR
;
A
#
# COMPACT_ATOMS: atom_id res chain seq x y z
N LEU A 1 -19.11 -7.47 12.45
CA LEU A 1 -17.90 -8.06 13.09
C LEU A 1 -17.49 -7.29 14.34
N VAL A 2 -17.25 -5.97 14.26
CA VAL A 2 -16.93 -5.13 15.44
C VAL A 2 -17.98 -5.26 16.55
N GLU A 3 -19.27 -5.17 16.20
CA GLU A 3 -20.36 -5.35 17.17
C GLU A 3 -20.41 -6.74 17.80
N ALA A 4 -19.99 -7.77 17.05
CA ALA A 4 -19.99 -9.15 17.52
C ALA A 4 -18.78 -9.49 18.40
N LEU A 5 -17.65 -8.82 18.15
CA LEU A 5 -16.39 -9.06 18.86
C LEU A 5 -16.19 -8.14 20.07
N GLN A 6 -16.97 -7.05 20.16
CA GLN A 6 -16.90 -6.04 21.22
C GLN A 6 -15.46 -5.70 21.68
N PRO A 7 -14.53 -5.40 20.74
CA PRO A 7 -13.15 -5.09 21.11
C PRO A 7 -13.11 -3.83 21.97
N GLU A 8 -12.10 -3.74 22.84
CA GLU A 8 -11.88 -2.57 23.68
C GLU A 8 -11.72 -1.32 22.81
N ARG A 9 -12.52 -0.30 23.08
CA ARG A 9 -12.61 0.87 22.21
C ARG A 9 -11.45 1.81 22.50
N ASN A 10 -10.42 1.74 21.67
CA ASN A 10 -9.31 2.68 21.68
C ASN A 10 -9.51 3.74 20.58
N LEU A 11 -9.47 5.03 20.93
CA LEU A 11 -9.64 6.13 19.97
C LEU A 11 -8.39 6.34 19.09
N GLY A 12 -7.24 5.76 19.46
CA GLY A 12 -5.98 5.87 18.73
C GLY A 12 -5.71 4.76 17.72
N HIS A 13 -6.50 3.67 17.71
CA HIS A 13 -6.28 2.55 16.79
C HIS A 13 -7.59 2.01 16.22
N ASN A 14 -7.53 1.51 15.00
CA ASN A 14 -8.65 0.77 14.44
C ASN A 14 -8.81 -0.58 15.17
N PRO A 15 -10.02 -0.93 15.63
CA PRO A 15 -10.25 -2.05 16.55
C PRO A 15 -10.01 -3.46 15.98
N LEU A 16 -9.83 -3.63 14.66
CA LEU A 16 -9.69 -4.95 14.04
C LEU A 16 -8.38 -5.15 13.29
N PHE A 17 -7.86 -4.12 12.64
CA PHE A 17 -6.62 -4.18 11.88
C PHE A 17 -6.00 -2.80 11.75
N GLN A 18 -4.69 -2.73 11.70
CA GLN A 18 -3.93 -1.48 11.64
C GLN A 18 -3.33 -1.23 10.25
N VAL A 19 -3.24 -2.29 9.42
CA VAL A 19 -2.66 -2.24 8.08
C VAL A 19 -3.71 -2.65 7.05
N LEU A 20 -3.92 -1.81 6.04
CA LEU A 20 -4.82 -2.10 4.92
C LEU A 20 -4.02 -2.38 3.65
N TYR A 21 -4.46 -3.37 2.86
CA TYR A 21 -4.00 -3.56 1.48
C TYR A 21 -5.19 -3.50 0.54
N ASN A 22 -5.13 -2.61 -0.45
CA ASN A 22 -6.12 -2.50 -1.51
C ASN A 22 -5.45 -2.71 -2.88
N HIS A 23 -6.15 -3.42 -3.77
CA HIS A 23 -5.72 -3.60 -5.15
C HIS A 23 -6.85 -3.20 -6.10
N GLN A 24 -6.55 -2.34 -7.05
CA GLN A 24 -7.49 -1.84 -8.05
C GLN A 24 -7.06 -2.30 -9.45
N THR A 25 -7.85 -3.19 -10.05
CA THR A 25 -7.61 -3.73 -11.41
C THR A 25 -8.11 -2.80 -12.52
N GLU A 26 -8.92 -1.80 -12.17
CA GLU A 26 -9.43 -0.80 -13.11
C GLU A 26 -9.09 0.59 -12.59
N LEU A 27 -8.39 1.39 -13.41
CA LEU A 27 -8.50 2.83 -13.32
C LEU A 27 -9.98 3.17 -13.49
N LYS A 28 -10.69 3.42 -12.38
CA LYS A 28 -11.94 4.18 -12.39
C LYS A 28 -11.63 5.57 -12.93
N GLY A 29 -11.59 5.65 -14.25
CA GLY A 29 -10.82 6.68 -14.93
C GLY A 29 -10.49 6.32 -16.37
N SER A 30 -11.12 5.29 -16.96
CA SER A 30 -11.45 5.39 -18.38
C SER A 30 -12.06 6.79 -18.56
N GLN A 31 -11.30 7.67 -19.20
CA GLN A 31 -11.64 9.05 -19.47
C GLN A 31 -13.15 9.06 -19.77
N HIS A 32 -13.95 9.63 -18.88
CA HIS A 32 -15.34 9.90 -19.24
C HIS A 32 -15.20 10.98 -20.31
N ARG A 33 -15.09 10.54 -21.56
CA ARG A 33 -15.00 11.39 -22.73
C ARG A 33 -16.38 11.98 -22.89
N LEU A 34 -16.61 13.10 -22.22
CA LEU A 34 -17.66 14.02 -22.61
C LEU A 34 -17.21 14.63 -23.95
N PRO A 35 -18.03 14.57 -25.01
CA PRO A 35 -17.66 15.17 -26.29
C PRO A 35 -17.27 16.64 -26.10
N GLY A 36 -16.03 16.99 -26.47
CA GLY A 36 -15.50 18.36 -26.36
C GLY A 36 -14.83 18.73 -25.02
N LEU A 37 -14.61 17.79 -24.10
CA LEU A 37 -13.95 18.04 -22.81
C LEU A 37 -12.80 17.06 -22.57
N GLU A 38 -11.62 17.60 -22.28
CA GLU A 38 -10.50 16.82 -21.74
C GLU A 38 -10.60 16.77 -20.22
N MET A 39 -10.70 15.56 -19.67
CA MET A 39 -10.62 15.35 -18.22
C MET A 39 -9.24 14.84 -17.86
N SER A 40 -8.57 15.52 -16.93
CA SER A 40 -7.41 15.01 -16.22
C SER A 40 -7.82 14.63 -14.80
N GLY A 41 -7.23 13.54 -14.28
CA GLY A 41 -7.40 13.20 -12.88
C GLY A 41 -6.78 14.30 -12.01
N LEU A 42 -7.56 14.84 -11.08
CA LEU A 42 -7.03 15.72 -10.04
C LEU A 42 -6.51 14.82 -8.91
N GLU A 43 -5.21 14.86 -8.64
CA GLU A 43 -4.67 14.22 -7.45
C GLU A 43 -5.19 14.98 -6.22
N TRP A 44 -6.25 14.46 -5.61
CA TRP A 44 -6.67 14.91 -4.29
C TRP A 44 -5.67 14.38 -3.28
N SER A 45 -4.86 15.27 -2.70
CA SER A 45 -4.11 14.98 -1.49
C SER A 45 -5.07 14.93 -0.30
N THR A 46 -5.88 13.88 -0.21
CA THR A 46 -6.56 13.56 1.06
C THR A 46 -5.50 13.05 2.02
N ASN A 47 -4.78 13.99 2.62
CA ASN A 47 -3.53 13.80 3.35
C ASN A 47 -3.76 13.28 4.78
N THR A 48 -4.79 12.46 5.01
CA THR A 48 -5.13 11.96 6.34
C THR A 48 -5.16 10.44 6.33
N ALA A 49 -4.17 9.85 6.99
CA ALA A 49 -4.11 8.41 7.22
C ALA A 49 -5.30 7.97 8.08
N LYS A 50 -6.09 7.02 7.57
CA LYS A 50 -7.23 6.41 8.28
C LYS A 50 -6.84 5.15 9.05
N PHE A 51 -5.66 4.62 8.75
CA PHE A 51 -5.04 3.44 9.32
C PHE A 51 -3.57 3.77 9.59
N ASP A 52 -2.91 2.99 10.43
CA ASP A 52 -1.50 3.18 10.74
C ASP A 52 -0.66 3.09 9.44
N LEU A 53 -0.99 2.13 8.57
CA LEU A 53 -0.40 1.98 7.23
C LEU A 53 -1.45 1.48 6.22
N SER A 54 -1.40 1.99 4.99
CA SER A 54 -2.20 1.50 3.87
C SER A 54 -1.32 1.35 2.63
N LEU A 55 -1.34 0.18 2.00
CA LEU A 55 -0.73 -0.07 0.70
C LEU A 55 -1.84 -0.16 -0.36
N ASP A 56 -1.89 0.83 -1.24
CA ASP A 56 -2.80 0.87 -2.37
C ASP A 56 -2.02 0.55 -3.65
N THR A 57 -2.46 -0.47 -4.38
CA THR A 57 -1.90 -0.86 -5.68
C THR A 57 -2.94 -0.69 -6.77
N PHE A 58 -2.49 -0.29 -7.96
CA PHE A 58 -3.35 -0.10 -9.11
C PHE A 58 -2.68 -0.56 -10.40
N GLU A 59 -3.44 -1.24 -11.24
CA GLU A 59 -2.97 -1.64 -12.58
C GLU A 59 -3.07 -0.45 -13.55
N HIS A 60 -2.06 -0.32 -14.41
CA HIS A 60 -2.05 0.60 -15.54
C HIS A 60 -1.32 -0.05 -16.72
N GLU A 61 -1.37 0.56 -17.91
CA GLU A 61 -0.86 -0.04 -19.15
C GLU A 61 0.62 -0.50 -19.09
N LYS A 62 1.42 0.09 -18.20
CA LYS A 62 2.86 -0.19 -18.05
C LYS A 62 3.21 -1.11 -16.87
N GLY A 63 2.22 -1.55 -16.08
CA GLY A 63 2.44 -2.42 -14.93
C GLY A 63 1.57 -2.06 -13.73
N ILE A 64 2.12 -2.28 -12.54
CA ILE A 64 1.43 -2.01 -11.27
C ILE A 64 2.07 -0.79 -10.62
N GLY A 65 1.25 0.22 -10.32
CA GLY A 65 1.62 1.32 -9.44
C GLY A 65 1.28 0.99 -7.99
N ALA A 66 2.06 1.52 -7.05
CA ALA A 66 1.87 1.30 -5.63
C ALA A 66 2.10 2.60 -4.85
N SER A 67 1.32 2.81 -3.79
CA SER A 67 1.50 3.94 -2.88
C SER A 67 1.28 3.49 -1.43
N LEU A 68 2.08 4.06 -0.52
CA LEU A 68 1.97 3.85 0.92
C LEU A 68 1.47 5.13 1.57
N THR A 69 0.31 5.05 2.23
CA THR A 69 -0.23 6.11 3.09
C THR A 69 -0.05 5.70 4.55
N TYR A 70 0.48 6.59 5.39
CA TYR A 70 0.87 6.24 6.76
C TYR A 70 0.60 7.34 7.76
N ALA A 71 0.39 6.96 9.02
CA ALA A 71 0.28 7.90 10.13
C ALA A 71 1.66 8.45 10.51
N THR A 72 1.86 9.76 10.35
CA THR A 72 3.15 10.43 10.63
C THR A 72 3.52 10.45 12.12
N ASP A 73 2.54 10.24 13.00
CA ASP A 73 2.78 10.10 14.44
C ASP A 73 3.43 8.74 14.79
N LEU A 74 3.39 7.78 13.87
CA LEU A 74 3.93 6.42 14.04
C LEU A 74 5.15 6.15 13.15
N PHE A 75 5.18 6.73 11.95
CA PHE A 75 6.23 6.46 10.97
C PHE A 75 6.82 7.75 10.41
N ASP A 76 8.15 7.79 10.31
CA ASP A 76 8.84 8.78 9.49
C ASP A 76 8.92 8.32 8.03
N ALA A 77 9.17 9.27 7.13
CA ALA A 77 9.27 9.01 5.70
C ALA A 77 10.37 7.99 5.37
N SER A 78 11.51 8.06 6.07
CA SER A 78 12.66 7.17 5.81
C SER A 78 12.34 5.70 6.10
N THR A 79 11.51 5.45 7.11
CA THR A 79 11.02 4.13 7.48
C THR A 79 10.10 3.58 6.41
N ILE A 80 9.18 4.40 5.89
CA ILE A 80 8.25 3.98 4.84
C ILE A 80 8.97 3.75 3.51
N GLU A 81 9.95 4.57 3.16
CA GLU A 81 10.81 4.34 2.00
C GLU A 81 11.57 3.01 2.09
N ARG A 82 12.04 2.66 3.28
CA ARG A 82 12.71 1.38 3.56
C ARG A 82 11.76 0.21 3.43
N MET A 83 10.55 0.32 4.00
CA MET A 83 9.49 -0.68 3.82
C MET A 83 9.09 -0.83 2.34
N ALA A 84 9.04 0.25 1.57
CA ALA A 84 8.77 0.20 0.14
C ALA A 84 9.86 -0.59 -0.62
N ARG A 85 11.14 -0.38 -0.27
CA ARG A 85 12.25 -1.18 -0.82
C ARG A 85 12.15 -2.65 -0.43
N HIS A 86 11.82 -2.95 0.83
CA HIS A 86 11.60 -4.32 1.28
C HIS A 86 10.48 -5.02 0.50
N TRP A 87 9.38 -4.31 0.24
CA TRP A 87 8.27 -4.84 -0.54
C TRP A 87 8.70 -5.18 -1.97
N LEU A 88 9.47 -4.29 -2.61
CA LEU A 88 10.04 -4.56 -3.95
C LEU A 88 10.97 -5.78 -3.94
N ASN A 89 11.89 -5.87 -2.97
CA ASN A 89 12.80 -7.01 -2.84
C ASN A 89 12.05 -8.35 -2.74
N LEU A 90 10.99 -8.39 -1.94
CA LEU A 90 10.15 -9.58 -1.81
C LEU A 90 9.47 -9.94 -3.13
N LEU A 91 8.86 -8.96 -3.82
CA LEU A 91 8.19 -9.20 -5.09
C LEU A 91 9.15 -9.73 -6.15
N GLU A 92 10.34 -9.13 -6.27
CA GLU A 92 11.37 -9.57 -7.21
C GLU A 92 11.82 -11.00 -6.91
N ALA A 93 12.04 -11.34 -5.64
CA ALA A 93 12.44 -12.68 -5.22
C ALA A 93 11.34 -13.72 -5.50
N ILE A 94 10.07 -13.40 -5.18
CA ILE A 94 8.92 -14.27 -5.41
C ILE A 94 8.77 -14.55 -6.91
N VAL A 95 8.84 -13.53 -7.76
CA VAL A 95 8.70 -13.71 -9.22
C VAL A 95 9.88 -14.50 -9.80
N ARG A 96 11.09 -14.30 -9.26
CA ARG A 96 12.29 -15.01 -9.72
C ARG A 96 12.29 -16.50 -9.36
N GLN A 97 11.79 -16.87 -8.17
CA GLN A 97 11.71 -18.26 -7.70
C GLN A 97 10.40 -18.51 -6.92
N PRO A 98 9.26 -18.74 -7.60
CA PRO A 98 7.95 -18.87 -6.95
C PRO A 98 7.83 -20.03 -5.94
N GLU A 99 8.65 -21.07 -6.11
CA GLU A 99 8.68 -22.24 -5.23
C GLU A 99 9.58 -22.06 -3.99
N GLN A 100 10.27 -20.92 -3.89
CA GLN A 100 11.14 -20.63 -2.75
C GLN A 100 10.32 -20.51 -1.46
N ARG A 101 10.86 -21.03 -0.36
CA ARG A 101 10.20 -20.94 0.94
C ARG A 101 10.10 -19.49 1.39
N ILE A 102 8.96 -19.12 1.98
CA ILE A 102 8.73 -17.76 2.50
C ILE A 102 9.84 -17.34 3.48
N SER A 103 10.31 -18.24 4.34
CA SER A 103 11.38 -17.96 5.31
C SER A 103 12.75 -17.70 4.70
N GLU A 104 12.93 -17.98 3.42
CA GLU A 104 14.19 -17.80 2.68
C GLU A 104 14.15 -16.58 1.77
N LEU A 105 13.00 -15.91 1.64
CA LEU A 105 12.87 -14.72 0.80
C LEU A 105 13.64 -13.53 1.41
N PRO A 106 14.46 -12.83 0.62
CA PRO A 106 15.20 -11.66 1.09
C PRO A 106 14.26 -10.47 1.28
N LEU A 107 14.04 -10.08 2.54
CA LEU A 107 13.31 -8.85 2.90
C LEU A 107 14.24 -7.64 2.90
N LEU A 108 15.35 -7.75 3.64
CA LEU A 108 16.29 -6.66 3.86
C LEU A 108 17.17 -6.42 2.63
N GLY A 109 17.42 -5.14 2.31
CA GLY A 109 18.45 -4.79 1.33
C GLY A 109 19.86 -5.08 1.85
N GLU A 110 20.85 -5.13 0.97
CA GLU A 110 22.25 -5.45 1.32
C GLU A 110 22.81 -4.53 2.41
N ASP A 111 22.46 -3.25 2.39
CA ASP A 111 22.92 -2.25 3.37
C ASP A 111 22.37 -2.50 4.79
N GLU A 112 21.30 -3.29 4.93
CA GLU A 112 20.61 -3.56 6.19
C GLU A 112 20.96 -4.92 6.81
N GLN A 113 21.70 -5.77 6.12
CA GLN A 113 22.07 -7.12 6.57
C GLN A 113 23.36 -7.16 7.42
N ARG A 114 23.81 -6.02 7.94
CA ARG A 114 25.07 -5.89 8.69
C ARG A 114 24.98 -6.33 10.15
#